data_AF-A0A5J4VC61-F1
#
_entry.id   AF-A0A5J4VC61-F1
#
_cell.length_a   1.000
_cell.length_b   1.000
_cell.length_c   1.000
_cell.angle_alpha   90.00
_cell.angle_beta   90.00
_cell.angle_gamma   90.00
#
_symmetry.space_group_name_H-M   'P 1'
#
loop_
_entity.id
_entity.type
_entity.pdbx_description
1 polymer ?
#
loop_
_entity_poly.entity_id
_entity_poly.type
_entity_poly.pdbx_seq_one_letter_code
_entity_poly.pdbx_strand_id
1 'polypeptide(L)'
;YANEVLDTKLFENAIQTRNIEIKKAEIVCDCTFEGESLKAEILESQFQQLLAQKLLSVLNNAVLDADKVISVSKIMLLFRYLRKTLNITIEESLITYVLLQRFVSIQAERGIQYINKSNIGTMLVVLVIVTLKNFRDKVFSNSFFAQEFGIPPVVLNQSESAFLRIISFQLWVEQSEFIKVFNEIVFDQDSGIILIV
;
A
#
# COMPACT_ATOMS: atom_id res chain seq x y z
N TYR A 1 17.76 24.94 -54.71
CA TYR A 1 17.32 23.86 -55.61
C TYR A 1 17.90 22.48 -55.28
N ALA A 2 19.21 22.20 -55.38
CA ALA A 2 19.72 20.85 -55.08
C ALA A 2 19.61 20.44 -53.58
N ASN A 3 19.77 21.39 -52.65
CA ASN A 3 19.70 21.11 -51.20
C ASN A 3 18.27 20.94 -50.66
N GLU A 4 17.27 21.64 -51.21
CA GLU A 4 15.86 21.49 -50.78
C GLU A 4 15.28 20.12 -51.17
N VAL A 5 15.68 19.58 -52.33
CA VAL A 5 15.24 18.25 -52.78
C VAL A 5 15.84 17.14 -51.92
N LEU A 6 17.03 17.37 -51.34
CA LEU A 6 17.69 16.42 -50.45
C LEU A 6 17.01 16.37 -49.07
N ASP A 7 16.64 17.52 -48.51
CA ASP A 7 15.92 17.61 -47.23
C ASP A 7 14.51 17.01 -47.32
N THR A 8 13.82 17.21 -48.45
CA THR A 8 12.47 16.66 -48.65
C THR A 8 12.50 15.13 -48.68
N LYS A 9 13.50 14.53 -49.34
CA LYS A 9 13.68 13.06 -49.37
C LYS A 9 14.09 12.48 -48.00
N LEU A 10 14.86 13.22 -47.21
CA LEU A 10 15.22 12.84 -45.84
C LEU A 10 13.99 12.84 -44.93
N PHE A 11 13.12 13.85 -45.07
CA PHE A 11 11.88 13.96 -44.31
C PHE A 11 10.86 12.87 -44.68
N GLU A 12 10.69 12.58 -45.97
CA GLU A 12 9.80 11.51 -46.45
C GLU A 12 10.28 10.13 -46.00
N ASN A 13 11.59 9.86 -46.05
CA ASN A 13 12.16 8.62 -45.51
C ASN A 13 11.99 8.50 -43.98
N ALA A 14 12.11 9.61 -43.24
CA ALA A 14 11.89 9.63 -41.80
C ALA A 14 10.42 9.34 -41.43
N ILE A 15 9.47 9.91 -42.19
CA ILE A 15 8.03 9.61 -42.01
C ILE A 15 7.73 8.16 -42.38
N GLN A 16 8.31 7.64 -43.45
CA GLN A 16 8.09 6.26 -43.87
C GLN A 16 8.69 5.26 -42.88
N THR A 17 9.87 5.55 -42.32
CA THR A 17 10.49 4.76 -41.25
C THR A 17 9.64 4.78 -39.98
N ARG A 18 9.15 5.96 -39.58
CA ARG A 18 8.27 6.12 -38.41
C ARG A 18 6.92 5.41 -38.58
N ASN A 19 6.34 5.45 -39.78
CA ASN A 19 5.10 4.72 -40.09
C ASN A 19 5.31 3.19 -40.13
N ILE A 20 6.49 2.71 -40.50
CA ILE A 20 6.86 1.29 -40.41
C ILE A 20 7.07 0.88 -38.96
N GLU A 21 7.66 1.73 -38.13
CA GLU A 21 7.81 1.51 -36.68
C GLU A 21 6.45 1.51 -35.97
N ILE A 22 5.54 2.42 -36.31
CA ILE A 22 4.17 2.44 -35.78
C ILE A 22 3.40 1.20 -36.23
N LYS A 23 3.50 0.79 -37.50
CA LYS A 23 2.89 -0.47 -37.98
C LYS A 23 3.51 -1.73 -37.37
N LYS A 24 4.79 -1.71 -36.97
CA LYS A 24 5.42 -2.79 -36.20
C LYS A 24 5.00 -2.77 -34.73
N ALA A 25 4.72 -1.60 -34.17
CA ALA A 25 4.24 -1.44 -32.79
C ALA A 25 2.74 -1.77 -32.64
N GLU A 26 1.94 -1.59 -33.69
CA GLU A 26 0.48 -1.80 -33.62
C GLU A 26 0.02 -3.28 -33.76
N ILE A 27 0.90 -4.24 -34.05
CA ILE A 27 0.51 -5.67 -34.03
C ILE A 27 1.69 -6.54 -33.55
N VAL A 28 2.18 -6.28 -32.33
CA VAL A 28 2.74 -7.37 -31.50
C VAL A 28 1.65 -7.74 -30.50
N CYS A 29 1.01 -8.87 -30.79
CA CYS A 29 0.02 -9.55 -29.98
C CYS A 29 0.50 -9.71 -28.53
N ASP A 30 -0.12 -8.96 -27.62
CA ASP A 30 -0.61 -9.25 -26.25
C ASP A 30 0.20 -10.07 -25.21
N CYS A 31 1.33 -10.71 -25.54
CA CYS A 31 2.06 -11.53 -24.55
C CYS A 31 3.13 -10.76 -23.74
N THR A 32 3.53 -9.55 -24.16
CA THR A 32 4.41 -8.66 -23.37
C THR A 32 3.64 -7.93 -22.27
N PHE A 33 2.42 -7.46 -22.56
CA PHE A 33 1.58 -6.78 -21.57
C PHE A 33 1.10 -7.73 -20.47
N GLU A 34 0.63 -8.93 -20.84
CA GLU A 34 0.27 -9.98 -19.87
C GLU A 34 1.46 -10.40 -19.00
N GLY A 35 2.67 -10.49 -19.58
CA GLY A 35 3.90 -10.81 -18.85
C GLY A 35 4.35 -9.72 -17.87
N GLU A 36 4.22 -8.44 -18.24
CA GLU A 36 4.51 -7.30 -17.35
C GLU A 36 3.45 -7.15 -16.25
N SER A 37 2.17 -7.36 -16.57
CA SER A 37 1.07 -7.37 -15.61
C SER A 37 1.24 -8.49 -14.57
N LEU A 38 1.57 -9.71 -15.01
CA LEU A 38 1.83 -10.84 -14.11
C LEU A 38 3.04 -10.58 -13.20
N LYS A 39 4.12 -10.00 -13.73
CA LYS A 39 5.29 -9.62 -12.92
C LYS A 39 4.94 -8.57 -11.86
N ALA A 40 4.15 -7.56 -12.23
CA ALA A 40 3.70 -6.53 -11.29
C ALA A 40 2.82 -7.12 -10.18
N GLU A 41 1.91 -8.05 -10.51
CA GLU A 41 1.08 -8.75 -9.54
C GLU A 41 1.90 -9.63 -8.58
N ILE A 42 2.91 -10.34 -9.08
CA ILE A 42 3.82 -11.13 -8.26
C ILE A 42 4.59 -10.22 -7.30
N LEU A 43 5.13 -9.11 -7.79
CA LEU A 43 5.87 -8.14 -6.99
C LEU A 43 4.98 -7.52 -5.91
N GLU A 44 3.74 -7.14 -6.25
CA GLU A 44 2.76 -6.61 -5.31
C GLU A 44 2.42 -7.65 -4.23
N SER A 45 2.22 -8.92 -4.62
CA SER A 45 1.94 -10.00 -3.67
C SER A 45 3.11 -10.25 -2.71
N GLN A 46 4.35 -10.24 -3.22
CA GLN A 46 5.55 -10.37 -2.39
C GLN A 46 5.69 -9.20 -1.41
N PHE A 47 5.50 -7.98 -1.90
CA PHE A 47 5.50 -6.77 -1.07
C PHE A 47 4.44 -6.84 0.03
N GLN A 48 3.20 -7.23 -0.31
CA GLN A 48 2.11 -7.38 0.67
C GLN A 48 2.44 -8.43 1.74
N GLN A 49 3.13 -9.51 1.37
CA GLN A 49 3.57 -10.53 2.33
C GLN A 49 4.59 -9.94 3.32
N LEU A 50 5.59 -9.21 2.83
CA LEU A 50 6.61 -8.57 3.66
C LEU A 50 6.00 -7.50 4.58
N LEU A 51 5.11 -6.66 4.04
CA LEU A 51 4.36 -5.69 4.82
C LEU A 51 3.53 -6.36 5.92
N ALA A 52 2.84 -7.46 5.62
CA ALA A 52 2.05 -8.20 6.58
C ALA A 52 2.90 -8.80 7.72
N GLN A 53 4.12 -9.26 7.41
CA GLN A 53 5.07 -9.72 8.42
C GLN A 53 5.54 -8.58 9.33
N LYS A 54 5.89 -7.42 8.77
CA LYS A 54 6.32 -6.25 9.56
C LYS A 54 5.17 -5.72 10.42
N LEU A 55 3.94 -5.63 9.90
CA LEU A 55 2.74 -5.29 10.68
C LEU A 55 2.53 -6.25 11.86
N LEU A 56 2.61 -7.56 11.61
CA LEU A 56 2.45 -8.56 12.68
C LEU A 56 3.55 -8.44 13.74
N SER A 57 4.80 -8.19 13.34
CA SER A 57 5.91 -7.97 14.26
C SER A 57 5.64 -6.79 15.21
N VAL A 58 5.20 -5.65 14.68
CA VAL A 58 4.83 -4.48 15.49
C VAL A 58 3.68 -4.81 16.45
N LEU A 59 2.67 -5.56 16.00
CA LEU A 59 1.55 -5.98 16.84
C LEU A 59 1.96 -6.96 17.96
N ASN A 60 2.83 -7.92 17.67
CA ASN A 60 3.34 -8.87 18.66
C ASN A 60 4.16 -8.18 19.76
N ASN A 61 4.90 -7.13 19.39
CA ASN A 61 5.63 -6.32 20.36
C ASN A 61 4.70 -5.47 21.24
N ALA A 62 3.51 -5.10 20.74
CA ALA A 62 2.54 -4.27 21.44
C ALA A 62 1.50 -5.06 22.25
N VAL A 63 1.22 -6.31 21.88
CA VAL A 63 0.16 -7.15 22.43
C VAL A 63 0.68 -8.56 22.67
N LEU A 64 0.71 -8.97 23.94
CA LEU A 64 1.04 -10.34 24.32
C LEU A 64 0.07 -11.35 23.67
N ASP A 65 0.65 -12.36 23.03
CA ASP A 65 -0.05 -13.38 22.24
C ASP A 65 -0.93 -12.83 21.09
N ALA A 66 -0.54 -11.73 20.43
CA ALA A 66 -1.27 -11.22 19.27
C ALA A 66 -1.38 -12.28 18.15
N ASP A 67 -0.35 -13.11 17.98
CA ASP A 67 -0.27 -14.23 17.04
C ASP A 67 -1.41 -15.27 17.17
N LYS A 68 -2.03 -15.38 18.36
CA LYS A 68 -3.21 -16.24 18.56
C LYS A 68 -4.48 -15.69 17.90
N VAL A 69 -4.56 -14.38 17.70
CA VAL A 69 -5.75 -13.69 17.15
C VAL A 69 -5.51 -13.31 15.70
N ILE A 70 -4.33 -12.81 15.39
CA ILE A 70 -3.96 -12.32 14.07
C ILE A 70 -2.74 -13.05 13.51
N SER A 71 -2.71 -13.25 12.20
CA SER A 71 -1.61 -13.91 11.50
C SER A 71 -1.27 -13.15 10.22
N VAL A 72 -0.09 -13.43 9.64
CA VAL A 72 0.34 -12.87 8.36
C VAL A 72 -0.73 -13.12 7.29
N SER A 73 -1.28 -14.34 7.22
CA SER A 73 -2.33 -14.69 6.26
C SER A 73 -3.62 -13.86 6.42
N LYS A 74 -4.03 -13.55 7.65
CA LYS A 74 -5.20 -12.69 7.91
C LYS A 74 -4.94 -11.25 7.49
N ILE A 75 -3.74 -10.72 7.76
CA ILE A 75 -3.35 -9.37 7.33
C ILE A 75 -3.30 -9.30 5.80
N MET A 76 -2.66 -10.28 5.14
CA MET A 76 -2.65 -10.36 3.67
C MET A 76 -4.06 -10.46 3.08
N LEU A 77 -4.96 -11.23 3.71
CA LEU A 77 -6.35 -11.33 3.28
C LEU A 77 -7.06 -9.97 3.37
N LEU A 78 -6.84 -9.22 4.45
CA LEU A 78 -7.35 -7.86 4.60
C LEU A 78 -6.81 -6.94 3.49
N PHE A 79 -5.51 -6.89 3.24
CA PHE A 79 -4.96 -6.02 2.17
C PHE A 79 -5.43 -6.41 0.78
N ARG A 80 -5.53 -7.71 0.49
CA ARG A 80 -6.12 -8.20 -0.77
C ARG A 80 -7.58 -7.78 -0.91
N TYR A 81 -8.34 -7.83 0.17
CA TYR A 81 -9.71 -7.35 0.20
C TYR A 81 -9.78 -5.86 -0.11
N LEU A 82 -8.98 -5.04 0.60
CA LEU A 82 -8.89 -3.59 0.42
C LEU A 82 -8.46 -3.20 -0.98
N ARG A 83 -7.52 -3.96 -1.58
CA ARG A 83 -7.08 -3.76 -2.97
C ARG A 83 -8.24 -3.95 -3.95
N LYS A 84 -9.01 -5.03 -3.78
CA LYS A 84 -10.13 -5.35 -4.68
C LYS A 84 -11.33 -4.43 -4.51
N THR A 85 -11.64 -4.00 -3.29
CA THR A 85 -12.88 -3.27 -2.96
C THR A 85 -12.69 -1.77 -2.93
N LEU A 86 -11.55 -1.29 -2.43
CA LEU A 86 -11.27 0.12 -2.21
C LEU A 86 -10.11 0.64 -3.05
N ASN A 87 -9.50 -0.20 -3.89
CA ASN A 87 -8.33 0.13 -4.71
C ASN A 87 -7.21 0.77 -3.87
N ILE A 88 -6.88 0.18 -2.71
CA ILE A 88 -5.77 0.67 -1.89
C ILE A 88 -4.45 0.59 -2.68
N THR A 89 -3.58 1.57 -2.51
CA THR A 89 -2.24 1.61 -3.14
C THR A 89 -1.17 1.01 -2.23
N ILE A 90 0.01 0.73 -2.79
CA ILE A 90 1.19 0.34 -2.02
C ILE A 90 1.57 1.45 -1.03
N GLU A 91 1.51 2.71 -1.46
CA GLU A 91 1.79 3.88 -0.64
C GLU A 91 0.84 3.96 0.57
N GLU A 92 -0.46 3.82 0.36
CA GLU A 92 -1.45 3.79 1.45
C GLU A 92 -1.23 2.60 2.40
N SER A 93 -0.75 1.47 1.87
CA SER A 93 -0.41 0.30 2.68
C SER A 93 0.83 0.54 3.55
N LEU A 94 1.84 1.24 3.03
CA LEU A 94 3.03 1.68 3.76
C LEU A 94 2.70 2.69 4.86
N ILE A 95 1.91 3.71 4.52
CA ILE A 95 1.46 4.72 5.47
C ILE A 95 0.69 4.06 6.62
N THR A 96 -0.15 3.07 6.33
CA THR A 96 -0.86 2.29 7.36
C THR A 96 0.11 1.63 8.35
N TYR A 97 1.24 1.10 7.87
CA TYR A 97 2.29 0.55 8.73
C TYR A 97 3.03 1.64 9.54
N VAL A 98 3.36 2.77 8.92
CA VAL A 98 3.98 3.92 9.62
C VAL A 98 3.09 4.40 10.77
N LEU A 99 1.79 4.57 10.52
CA LEU A 99 0.83 5.01 11.53
C LEU A 99 0.67 3.99 12.66
N LEU A 100 0.78 2.69 12.38
CA LEU A 100 0.81 1.66 13.42
C LEU A 100 2.07 1.77 14.29
N GLN A 101 3.26 1.91 13.68
CA GLN A 101 4.51 2.08 14.43
C GLN A 101 4.42 3.31 15.35
N ARG A 102 3.93 4.43 14.83
CA ARG A 102 3.71 5.67 15.60
C ARG A 102 2.76 5.46 16.77
N PHE A 103 1.63 4.80 16.53
CA PHE A 103 0.67 4.47 17.59
C PHE A 103 1.29 3.63 18.70
N VAL A 104 2.04 2.58 18.35
CA VAL A 104 2.68 1.69 19.33
C VAL A 104 3.78 2.42 20.11
N SER A 105 4.58 3.26 19.45
CA SER A 105 5.61 4.09 20.11
C SER A 105 4.98 5.00 21.17
N ILE A 106 3.92 5.72 20.81
CA ILE A 106 3.24 6.65 21.74
C ILE A 106 2.59 5.90 22.90
N GLN A 107 2.00 4.73 22.65
CA GLN A 107 1.51 3.84 23.72
C GLN A 107 2.63 3.47 24.70
N ALA A 108 3.80 3.07 24.19
CA ALA A 108 4.93 2.67 24.99
C ALA A 108 5.51 3.85 25.79
N GLU A 109 5.68 5.01 25.16
CA GLU A 109 6.13 6.26 25.81
C GLU A 109 5.20 6.70 26.95
N ARG A 110 3.90 6.52 26.78
CA ARG A 110 2.90 6.84 27.81
C ARG A 110 2.74 5.75 28.87
N GLY A 111 3.29 4.55 28.63
CA GLY A 111 3.09 3.39 29.50
C GLY A 111 1.64 2.91 29.59
N ILE A 112 0.81 3.17 28.56
CA ILE A 112 -0.62 2.82 28.55
C ILE A 112 -0.91 1.87 27.39
N GLN A 113 -1.46 0.70 27.69
CA GLN A 113 -1.86 -0.28 26.69
C GLN A 113 -3.28 0.00 26.16
N TYR A 114 -3.38 0.61 24.98
CA TYR A 114 -4.66 0.89 24.30
C TYR A 114 -5.11 -0.28 23.40
N ILE A 115 -4.16 -0.99 22.79
CA ILE A 115 -4.43 -2.14 21.93
C ILE A 115 -4.26 -3.47 22.70
N ASN A 116 -5.17 -4.39 22.49
CA ASN A 116 -5.17 -5.72 23.08
C ASN A 116 -5.84 -6.74 22.14
N LYS A 117 -5.90 -8.00 22.58
CA LYS A 117 -6.46 -9.11 21.80
C LYS A 117 -7.92 -8.93 21.37
N SER A 118 -8.75 -8.19 22.13
CA SER A 118 -10.17 -8.03 21.81
C SER A 118 -10.44 -6.88 20.83
N ASN A 119 -9.51 -5.92 20.67
CA ASN A 119 -9.70 -4.76 19.81
C ASN A 119 -8.71 -4.65 18.63
N ILE A 120 -7.73 -5.56 18.53
CA ILE A 120 -6.69 -5.55 17.48
C ILE A 120 -7.26 -5.54 16.05
N GLY A 121 -8.35 -6.26 15.80
CA GLY A 121 -9.01 -6.28 14.49
C GLY A 121 -9.63 -4.93 14.13
N THR A 122 -10.43 -4.37 15.04
CA THR A 122 -11.02 -3.03 14.89
C THR A 122 -9.95 -1.97 14.70
N MET A 123 -8.85 -2.08 15.43
CA MET A 123 -7.73 -1.14 15.36
C MET A 123 -7.06 -1.14 13.97
N LEU A 124 -6.87 -2.30 13.35
CA LEU A 124 -6.36 -2.39 11.98
C LEU A 124 -7.30 -1.79 10.94
N VAL A 125 -8.60 -2.02 11.10
CA VAL A 125 -9.61 -1.38 10.23
C VAL A 125 -9.58 0.14 10.39
N VAL A 126 -9.47 0.64 11.61
CA VAL A 126 -9.36 2.08 11.89
C VAL A 126 -8.10 2.69 11.28
N LEU A 127 -6.95 2.03 11.40
CA LEU A 127 -5.69 2.46 10.77
C LEU A 127 -5.87 2.66 9.26
N VAL A 128 -6.46 1.68 8.58
CA VAL A 128 -6.73 1.76 7.14
C VAL A 128 -7.68 2.92 6.83
N ILE A 129 -8.79 3.05 7.56
CA ILE A 129 -9.76 4.13 7.33
C ILE A 129 -9.11 5.51 7.47
N VAL A 130 -8.31 5.69 8.52
CA VAL A 130 -7.62 6.96 8.76
C VAL A 130 -6.62 7.25 7.64
N THR A 131 -5.87 6.25 7.19
CA THR A 131 -5.00 6.40 6.01
C THR A 131 -5.79 6.84 4.78
N LEU A 132 -6.84 6.10 4.42
CA LEU A 132 -7.65 6.42 3.24
C LEU A 132 -8.25 7.83 3.33
N LYS A 133 -8.72 8.22 4.52
CA LYS A 133 -9.32 9.54 4.73
C LYS A 133 -8.32 10.69 4.64
N ASN A 134 -7.06 10.45 5.01
CA ASN A 134 -6.04 11.47 5.02
C ASN A 134 -5.37 11.67 3.65
N PHE A 135 -5.35 10.63 2.81
CA PHE A 135 -4.57 10.63 1.55
C PHE A 135 -5.42 10.62 0.27
N ARG A 136 -6.75 10.68 0.38
CA ARG A 136 -7.65 10.75 -0.78
C ARG A 136 -8.52 12.00 -0.76
N ASP A 137 -8.77 12.55 -1.95
CA ASP A 137 -9.70 13.65 -2.16
C ASP A 137 -11.17 13.23 -1.95
N LYS A 138 -11.49 11.96 -2.22
CA LYS A 138 -12.83 11.38 -2.07
C LYS A 138 -12.77 10.14 -1.21
N VAL A 139 -13.53 10.15 -0.12
CA VAL A 139 -13.46 9.15 0.94
C VAL A 139 -14.86 8.66 1.29
N PHE A 140 -14.97 7.37 1.61
CA PHE A 140 -16.23 6.82 2.08
C PHE A 140 -16.54 7.26 3.52
N SER A 141 -17.82 7.27 3.87
CA SER A 141 -18.27 7.60 5.22
C SER A 141 -17.98 6.46 6.20
N ASN A 142 -17.97 6.75 7.51
CA ASN A 142 -17.87 5.69 8.51
C ASN A 142 -19.04 4.74 8.50
N SER A 143 -20.24 5.17 8.08
CA SER A 143 -21.38 4.28 7.92
C SER A 143 -21.10 3.21 6.86
N PHE A 144 -20.45 3.58 5.75
CA PHE A 144 -20.02 2.62 4.74
C PHE A 144 -19.02 1.62 5.33
N PHE A 145 -17.96 2.09 5.98
CA PHE A 145 -16.95 1.19 6.57
C PHE A 145 -17.50 0.31 7.70
N ALA A 146 -18.41 0.84 8.52
CA ALA A 146 -19.09 0.10 9.57
C ALA A 146 -19.89 -1.08 9.00
N GLN A 147 -20.62 -0.84 7.90
CA GLN A 147 -21.32 -1.90 7.18
C GLN A 147 -20.34 -2.91 6.55
N GLU A 148 -19.31 -2.41 5.86
CA GLU A 148 -18.34 -3.23 5.14
C GLU A 148 -17.57 -4.21 6.04
N PHE A 149 -17.19 -3.76 7.23
CA PHE A 149 -16.44 -4.57 8.20
C PHE A 149 -17.30 -5.20 9.30
N GLY A 150 -18.62 -5.00 9.26
CA GLY A 150 -19.53 -5.50 10.31
C GLY A 150 -19.26 -4.92 11.70
N ILE A 151 -18.73 -3.70 11.77
CA ILE A 151 -18.41 -3.01 13.03
C ILE A 151 -19.56 -2.06 13.37
N PRO A 152 -20.10 -2.06 14.60
CA PRO A 152 -21.12 -1.08 14.98
C PRO A 152 -20.63 0.37 14.73
N PRO A 153 -21.42 1.23 14.06
CA PRO A 153 -20.98 2.59 13.69
C PRO A 153 -20.47 3.41 14.88
N VAL A 154 -21.10 3.26 16.04
CA VAL A 154 -20.68 3.94 17.28
C VAL A 154 -19.28 3.51 17.70
N VAL A 155 -18.99 2.20 17.66
CA VAL A 155 -17.68 1.64 18.01
C VAL A 155 -16.63 2.12 17.02
N LEU A 156 -16.95 2.14 15.72
CA LEU A 156 -16.02 2.60 14.68
C LEU A 156 -15.67 4.07 14.86
N ASN A 157 -16.68 4.94 15.04
CA ASN A 157 -16.48 6.38 15.25
C ASN A 157 -15.65 6.67 16.51
N GLN A 158 -15.95 5.96 17.61
CA GLN A 158 -15.20 6.11 18.87
C GLN A 158 -13.76 5.64 18.72
N SER A 159 -13.54 4.51 18.03
CA SER A 159 -12.21 3.94 17.83
C SER A 159 -11.36 4.82 16.90
N GLU A 160 -11.95 5.39 15.84
CA GLU A 160 -11.29 6.38 14.98
C GLU A 160 -10.93 7.64 15.77
N SER A 161 -11.88 8.22 16.52
CA SER A 161 -11.61 9.43 17.31
C SER A 161 -10.53 9.18 18.38
N ALA A 162 -10.58 8.02 19.05
CA ALA A 162 -9.57 7.62 20.02
C ALA A 162 -8.20 7.47 19.38
N PHE A 163 -8.12 6.79 18.23
CA PHE A 163 -6.87 6.63 17.47
C PHE A 163 -6.22 7.98 17.17
N LEU A 164 -6.98 8.89 16.54
CA LEU A 164 -6.50 10.23 16.17
C LEU A 164 -6.00 11.02 17.38
N ARG A 165 -6.69 10.93 18.52
CA ARG A 165 -6.25 11.57 19.77
C ARG A 165 -5.00 10.93 20.35
N ILE A 166 -4.87 9.60 20.28
CA ILE A 166 -3.69 8.89 20.78
C ILE A 166 -2.46 9.35 20.02
N ILE A 167 -2.51 9.37 18.69
CA ILE A 167 -1.41 9.83 17.84
C ILE A 167 -1.29 11.37 17.76
N SER A 168 -2.06 12.12 18.56
CA SER A 168 -2.07 13.59 18.57
C SER A 168 -2.26 14.19 17.17
N PHE A 169 -3.06 13.56 16.31
CA PHE A 169 -3.28 13.94 14.91
C PHE A 169 -2.01 14.02 14.05
N GLN A 170 -0.91 13.38 14.48
CA GLN A 170 0.30 13.24 13.69
C GLN A 170 0.04 12.22 12.57
N LEU A 171 -0.57 12.66 11.48
CA LEU A 171 -0.90 11.84 10.30
C LEU A 171 0.09 12.05 9.15
N TRP A 172 0.82 13.16 9.17
CA TRP A 172 1.82 13.46 8.16
C TRP A 172 2.95 12.43 8.21
N VAL A 173 3.28 11.86 7.05
CA VAL A 173 4.41 10.95 6.86
C VAL A 173 5.40 11.69 5.99
N GLU A 174 6.59 11.93 6.50
CA GLU A 174 7.63 12.60 5.74
C GLU A 174 8.18 11.68 4.65
N GLN A 175 8.66 12.26 3.55
CA GLN A 175 9.26 11.47 2.46
C GLN A 175 10.47 10.64 2.94
N SER A 176 11.26 11.18 3.86
CA SER A 176 12.38 10.48 4.51
C SER A 176 11.92 9.25 5.31
N GLU A 177 10.85 9.41 6.10
CA GLU A 177 10.21 8.34 6.86
C GLU A 177 9.65 7.26 5.93
N PHE A 178 8.96 7.67 4.86
CA PHE A 178 8.43 6.78 3.85
C PHE A 178 9.53 5.95 3.17
N ILE A 179 10.59 6.59 2.68
CA ILE A 179 11.72 5.90 2.01
C ILE A 179 12.40 4.92 2.96
N LYS A 180 12.61 5.32 4.23
CA LYS A 180 13.20 4.45 5.23
C LYS A 180 12.37 3.18 5.42
N VAL A 181 11.05 3.34 5.62
CA VAL A 181 10.14 2.22 5.84
C VAL A 181 10.00 1.32 4.60
N PHE A 182 9.95 1.92 3.41
CA PHE A 182 9.96 1.16 2.17
C PHE A 182 11.22 0.29 2.06
N ASN A 183 12.38 0.87 2.35
CA ASN A 183 13.65 0.14 2.34
C ASN A 183 13.71 -0.95 3.42
N GLU A 184 13.16 -0.70 4.61
CA GLU A 184 13.04 -1.73 5.66
C GLU A 184 12.13 -2.90 5.25
N ILE A 185 11.10 -2.67 4.43
CA ILE A 185 10.24 -3.75 3.96
C ILE A 185 10.92 -4.54 2.83
N VAL A 186 11.58 -3.84 1.90
CA VAL A 186 12.15 -4.45 0.70
C VAL A 186 13.52 -5.09 0.95
N PHE A 187 14.40 -4.43 1.72
CA PHE A 187 15.83 -4.77 1.83
C PHE A 187 16.26 -5.28 3.21
N ASP A 188 15.54 -4.98 4.29
CA ASP A 188 15.85 -5.47 5.65
C ASP A 188 15.30 -6.90 5.84
N GLN A 189 15.78 -7.76 4.94
CA GLN A 189 15.57 -9.19 4.88
C GLN A 189 16.56 -9.88 5.83
N ASP A 190 16.05 -10.54 6.86
CA ASP A 190 16.77 -11.68 7.46
C ASP A 190 16.87 -12.79 6.40
N SER A 191 17.89 -12.71 5.53
CA SER A 191 18.48 -13.78 4.69
C SER A 191 17.56 -14.75 3.92
N GLY A 192 16.27 -14.44 3.67
CA GLY A 192 15.30 -15.43 3.20
C GLY A 192 14.57 -15.18 1.87
N ILE A 193 14.27 -13.93 1.50
CA ILE A 193 13.42 -13.65 0.34
C ILE A 193 13.96 -12.43 -0.43
N ILE A 194 14.99 -12.63 -1.24
CA ILE A 194 15.43 -11.58 -2.17
C ILE A 194 14.26 -11.27 -3.13
N LEU A 195 13.74 -10.04 -3.08
CA LEU A 195 12.96 -9.45 -4.16
C LEU A 195 13.90 -9.37 -5.38
N ILE A 196 13.76 -10.32 -6.30
CA ILE A 196 14.49 -10.27 -7.57
C ILE A 196 13.80 -9.18 -8.39
N VAL A 197 14.45 -8.01 -8.45
CA VAL A 197 14.15 -6.92 -9.39
C VAL A 197 14.66 -7.28 -10.77
#